data_AF-A0A926UL20-F1
#
_entry.id   AF-A0A926UL20-F1
#
_cell.length_a   1.000
_cell.length_b   1.000
_cell.length_c   1.000
_cell.angle_alpha   90.00
_cell.angle_beta   90.00
_cell.angle_gamma   90.00
#
_symmetry.space_group_name_H-M   'P 1'
#
loop_
_entity.id
_entity.type
_entity.pdbx_description
1 polymer ?
#
loop_
_entity_poly.entity_id
_entity_poly.type
_entity_poly.pdbx_seq_one_letter_code
_entity_poly.pdbx_strand_id
1 'polypeptide(L)'
;MKNLFINFTITTVLITSISPLAFASPKPESKLPSGAYYTPGTMFNNSRREILNRNGKICIKIVDGPPNNYRGREEIMISSVSNRGGKLYIDGNNQEIQVMNVRELPEYKYYGQKTIAAFDDNTGAAGAWLLIAGNNSDSRSTPAQNKRMQECINTKGNYVRKIKGRMLQGQF
;
A
#
# COMPACT_ATOMS: atom_id res chain seq x y z
N MET A 1 63.92 -56.73 -21.17
CA MET A 1 62.96 -55.63 -21.36
C MET A 1 62.40 -55.26 -19.99
N LYS A 2 62.76 -54.08 -19.47
CA LYS A 2 62.43 -53.64 -18.10
C LYS A 2 61.07 -52.92 -18.11
N ASN A 3 60.21 -53.31 -17.17
CA ASN A 3 58.90 -52.73 -16.89
C ASN A 3 59.01 -51.24 -16.52
N LEU A 4 58.07 -50.43 -16.99
CA LEU A 4 57.81 -49.10 -16.45
C LEU A 4 56.30 -48.97 -16.17
N PHE A 5 55.93 -49.12 -14.90
CA PHE A 5 54.60 -48.80 -14.39
C PHE A 5 54.57 -47.30 -14.08
N ILE A 6 53.62 -46.57 -14.68
CA ILE A 6 53.41 -45.15 -14.42
C ILE A 6 52.27 -45.04 -13.38
N ASN A 7 52.63 -44.64 -12.16
CA ASN A 7 51.68 -44.25 -11.12
C ASN A 7 51.18 -42.83 -11.42
N PHE A 8 49.88 -42.68 -11.65
CA PHE A 8 49.22 -41.37 -11.69
C PHE A 8 48.62 -41.06 -10.31
N THR A 9 49.22 -40.11 -9.61
CA THR A 9 48.69 -39.57 -8.35
C THR A 9 47.65 -38.50 -8.68
N ILE A 10 46.39 -38.71 -8.29
CA ILE A 10 45.31 -37.73 -8.45
C ILE A 10 45.26 -36.87 -7.19
N THR A 11 45.64 -35.60 -7.30
CA THR A 11 45.52 -34.60 -6.23
C THR A 11 44.09 -34.05 -6.23
N THR A 12 43.27 -34.49 -5.28
CA THR A 12 41.89 -34.01 -5.12
C THR A 12 41.89 -32.61 -4.49
N VAL A 13 41.58 -31.58 -5.27
CA VAL A 13 41.37 -30.22 -4.75
C VAL A 13 39.95 -30.14 -4.18
N LEU A 14 39.86 -30.00 -2.86
CA LEU A 14 38.61 -29.82 -2.13
C LEU A 14 38.07 -28.41 -2.42
N ILE A 15 37.09 -28.29 -3.32
CA ILE A 15 36.38 -27.03 -3.56
C ILE A 15 35.36 -26.87 -2.43
N THR A 16 35.68 -26.06 -1.43
CA THR A 16 34.73 -25.63 -0.41
C THR A 16 33.70 -24.71 -1.05
N SER A 17 32.52 -25.27 -1.33
CA SER A 17 31.35 -24.54 -1.81
C SER A 17 30.86 -23.56 -0.73
N ILE A 18 31.34 -22.33 -0.81
CA ILE A 18 30.82 -21.21 -0.02
C ILE A 18 29.42 -20.94 -0.54
N SER A 19 28.41 -21.50 0.14
CA SER A 19 27.02 -21.18 -0.13
C SER A 19 26.83 -19.68 0.14
N PRO A 20 26.37 -18.87 -0.81
CA PRO A 20 25.97 -17.52 -0.48
C PRO A 20 24.75 -17.65 0.44
N LEU A 21 24.95 -17.34 1.72
CA LEU A 21 23.86 -16.95 2.60
C LEU A 21 23.12 -15.84 1.87
N ALA A 22 22.01 -16.18 1.23
CA ALA A 22 21.09 -15.21 0.69
C ALA A 22 20.63 -14.39 1.88
N PHE A 23 21.25 -13.23 2.08
CA PHE A 23 20.75 -12.21 2.98
C PHE A 23 19.33 -11.94 2.53
N ALA A 24 18.36 -12.50 3.27
CA ALA A 24 16.97 -12.12 3.14
C ALA A 24 16.95 -10.64 3.47
N SER A 25 16.97 -9.81 2.43
CA SER A 25 16.88 -8.37 2.57
C SER A 25 15.64 -8.12 3.44
N PRO A 26 15.76 -7.40 4.57
CA PRO A 26 14.63 -7.19 5.45
C PRO A 26 13.48 -6.68 4.60
N LYS A 27 12.34 -7.40 4.64
CA LYS A 27 11.14 -7.00 3.91
C LYS A 27 10.93 -5.52 4.24
N PRO A 28 10.87 -4.62 3.26
CA PRO A 28 10.59 -3.23 3.54
C PRO A 28 9.30 -3.22 4.35
N GLU A 29 9.37 -2.81 5.62
CA GLU A 29 8.16 -2.48 6.37
C GLU A 29 7.45 -1.46 5.50
N SER A 30 6.27 -1.84 5.02
CA SER A 30 5.51 -0.94 4.18
C SER A 30 5.23 0.31 4.97
N LYS A 31 5.70 1.45 4.46
CA LYS A 31 5.45 2.77 5.03
C LYS A 31 3.96 3.18 4.99
N LEU A 32 3.09 2.32 4.46
CA LEU A 32 1.63 2.45 4.46
C LEU A 32 1.00 1.35 5.34
N PRO A 33 0.74 1.64 6.63
CA PRO A 33 -0.03 0.78 7.51
C PRO A 33 -1.45 0.50 7.00
N SER A 34 -2.07 -0.58 7.49
CA SER A 34 -3.49 -0.80 7.25
C SER A 34 -4.31 0.20 8.07
N GLY A 35 -5.41 0.69 7.52
CA GLY A 35 -6.31 1.59 8.23
C GLY A 35 -7.15 2.46 7.30
N ALA A 36 -7.98 3.31 7.91
CA ALA A 36 -8.78 4.32 7.21
C ALA A 36 -8.10 5.68 7.28
N TYR A 37 -7.82 6.23 6.10
CA TYR A 37 -7.16 7.50 5.90
C TYR A 37 -8.18 8.54 5.40
N TYR A 38 -8.04 9.74 5.96
CA TYR A 38 -8.92 10.87 5.67
C TYR A 38 -8.09 12.10 5.33
N THR A 39 -8.74 13.10 4.75
CA THR A 39 -8.16 14.45 4.58
C THR A 39 -9.01 15.43 5.41
N PRO A 40 -8.76 15.50 6.74
CA PRO A 40 -9.57 16.32 7.62
C PRO A 40 -9.49 17.81 7.25
N GLY A 41 -10.58 18.55 7.42
CA GLY A 41 -10.61 19.99 7.21
C GLY A 41 -10.57 20.45 5.75
N THR A 42 -10.62 19.53 4.77
CA THR A 42 -10.67 19.87 3.35
C THR A 42 -12.06 19.65 2.75
N MET A 43 -12.29 20.18 1.55
CA MET A 43 -13.52 19.93 0.77
C MET A 43 -13.73 18.46 0.39
N PHE A 44 -12.74 17.60 0.65
CA PHE A 44 -12.73 16.16 0.34
C PHE A 44 -13.04 15.30 1.58
N ASN A 45 -13.60 15.86 2.64
CA ASN A 45 -13.98 15.13 3.87
C ASN A 45 -14.97 13.96 3.65
N ASN A 46 -15.71 13.95 2.54
CA ASN A 46 -16.55 12.83 2.13
C ASN A 46 -15.78 11.70 1.44
N SER A 47 -14.58 12.00 0.95
CA SER A 47 -13.67 11.03 0.36
C SER A 47 -12.79 10.40 1.42
N ARG A 48 -12.34 9.18 1.15
CA ARG A 48 -11.44 8.42 2.03
C ARG A 48 -10.61 7.43 1.25
N ARG A 49 -9.53 6.98 1.88
CA ARG A 49 -8.72 5.86 1.42
C ARG A 49 -8.70 4.82 2.52
N GLU A 50 -8.88 3.56 2.19
CA GLU A 50 -8.72 2.47 3.16
C GLU A 50 -7.64 1.54 2.62
N ILE A 51 -6.59 1.33 3.42
CA ILE A 51 -5.47 0.49 3.06
C ILE A 51 -5.59 -0.82 3.82
N LEU A 52 -5.41 -1.92 3.09
CA LEU A 52 -5.13 -3.21 3.66
C LEU A 52 -3.73 -3.62 3.21
N ASN A 53 -2.92 -4.03 4.17
CA ASN A 53 -1.55 -4.44 3.96
C ASN A 53 -1.30 -5.78 4.64
N ARG A 54 -0.85 -6.76 3.86
CA ARG A 54 -0.50 -8.08 4.38
C ARG A 54 0.76 -8.58 3.68
N ASN A 55 1.81 -8.82 4.47
CA ASN A 55 3.07 -9.41 3.99
C ASN A 55 3.75 -8.63 2.85
N GLY A 56 3.63 -7.29 2.86
CA GLY A 56 4.19 -6.41 1.84
C GLY A 56 3.30 -6.21 0.61
N LYS A 57 2.16 -6.91 0.55
CA LYS A 57 1.15 -6.66 -0.46
C LYS A 57 0.14 -5.63 0.03
N ILE A 58 -0.05 -4.60 -0.78
CA ILE A 58 -0.89 -3.46 -0.46
C ILE A 58 -2.10 -3.44 -1.39
N CYS A 59 -3.28 -3.29 -0.79
CA CYS A 59 -4.51 -3.00 -1.49
C CYS A 59 -5.11 -1.71 -0.94
N ILE A 60 -5.56 -0.86 -1.83
CA ILE A 60 -6.17 0.42 -1.51
C ILE A 60 -7.61 0.43 -2.04
N LYS A 61 -8.53 0.83 -1.17
CA LYS A 61 -9.88 1.22 -1.53
C LYS A 61 -9.93 2.74 -1.57
N ILE A 62 -10.19 3.26 -2.74
CA ILE A 62 -10.37 4.67 -3.05
C ILE A 62 -11.87 4.90 -3.07
N VAL A 63 -12.36 5.72 -2.13
CA VAL A 63 -13.75 6.18 -2.12
C VAL A 63 -13.73 7.66 -2.38
N ASP A 64 -14.16 8.04 -3.58
CA ASP A 64 -14.30 9.42 -3.99
C ASP A 64 -15.75 9.83 -3.73
N GLY A 65 -15.93 10.54 -2.63
CA GLY A 65 -17.19 11.16 -2.27
C GLY A 65 -17.34 12.52 -2.98
N PRO A 66 -18.58 13.03 -3.12
CA PRO A 66 -18.78 14.37 -3.63
C PRO A 66 -18.12 15.41 -2.72
N PRO A 67 -17.54 16.50 -3.29
CA PRO A 67 -17.07 17.63 -2.50
C PRO A 67 -18.19 18.24 -1.66
N ASN A 68 -17.83 18.91 -0.57
CA ASN A 68 -18.77 19.75 0.17
C ASN A 68 -19.06 21.07 -0.59
N ASN A 69 -20.30 21.57 -0.68
CA ASN A 69 -21.58 20.96 -0.28
C ASN A 69 -22.04 19.87 -1.28
N TYR A 70 -22.74 18.86 -0.75
CA TYR A 70 -23.14 17.61 -1.42
C TYR A 70 -23.73 17.77 -2.84
N ARG A 71 -23.22 16.97 -3.81
CA ARG A 71 -23.70 16.94 -5.20
C ARG A 71 -23.76 15.55 -5.89
N GLY A 72 -23.65 14.40 -5.19
CA GLY A 72 -23.59 13.13 -5.95
C GLY A 72 -23.43 11.80 -5.20
N ARG A 73 -23.14 10.74 -5.95
CA ARG A 73 -22.86 9.40 -5.40
C ARG A 73 -21.39 9.25 -5.08
N GLU A 74 -21.06 8.36 -4.15
CA GLU A 74 -19.68 7.86 -3.99
C GLU A 74 -19.27 7.03 -5.22
N GLU A 75 -18.06 7.23 -5.70
CA GLU A 75 -17.38 6.32 -6.62
C GLU A 75 -16.32 5.52 -5.85
N ILE A 76 -16.24 4.21 -6.11
CA ILE A 76 -15.35 3.33 -5.37
C ILE A 76 -14.48 2.53 -6.33
N MET A 77 -13.17 2.60 -6.13
CA MET A 77 -12.19 1.74 -6.78
C MET A 77 -11.40 0.98 -5.72
N ILE A 78 -11.24 -0.33 -5.91
CA ILE A 78 -10.33 -1.16 -5.13
C ILE A 78 -9.21 -1.60 -6.06
N SER A 79 -7.98 -1.30 -5.69
CA SER A 79 -6.81 -1.56 -6.51
C SER A 79 -5.69 -2.16 -5.68
N SER A 80 -4.86 -3.01 -6.29
CA SER A 80 -3.52 -3.26 -5.76
C SER A 80 -2.66 -2.01 -5.92
N VAL A 81 -1.63 -1.93 -5.07
CA VAL A 81 -0.55 -0.95 -5.18
C VAL A 81 0.74 -1.71 -5.48
N SER A 82 1.41 -1.36 -6.55
CA SER A 82 2.67 -1.97 -6.98
C SER A 82 3.87 -1.06 -6.74
N ASN A 83 5.02 -1.64 -6.44
CA ASN A 83 6.29 -0.93 -6.41
C ASN A 83 6.93 -1.01 -7.80
N ARG A 84 7.20 0.15 -8.41
CA ARG A 84 7.82 0.29 -9.73
C ARG A 84 8.99 1.25 -9.60
N GLY A 85 10.21 0.72 -9.61
CA GLY A 85 11.41 1.54 -9.48
C GLY A 85 11.52 2.29 -8.15
N GLY A 86 11.05 1.70 -7.04
CA GLY A 86 11.09 2.29 -5.70
C GLY A 86 9.92 3.21 -5.38
N LYS A 87 9.04 3.48 -6.35
CA LYS A 87 7.83 4.30 -6.21
C LYS A 87 6.59 3.41 -6.14
N LEU A 88 5.59 3.85 -5.40
CA LEU A 88 4.34 3.12 -5.24
C LEU A 88 3.31 3.66 -6.24
N TYR A 89 2.60 2.76 -6.93
CA TYR A 89 1.57 3.12 -7.90
C TYR A 89 0.28 2.36 -7.66
N ILE A 90 -0.83 3.08 -7.71
CA ILE A 90 -2.18 2.51 -7.72
C ILE A 90 -2.39 1.91 -9.12
N ASP A 91 -2.51 0.59 -9.21
CA ASP A 91 -2.58 -0.10 -10.50
C ASP A 91 -3.81 0.28 -11.34
N GLY A 92 -4.93 0.63 -10.68
CA GLY A 92 -6.20 0.94 -11.34
C GLY A 92 -6.25 2.24 -12.13
N ASN A 93 -5.37 3.19 -11.82
CA ASN A 93 -5.32 4.50 -12.48
C ASN A 93 -3.89 5.00 -12.73
N ASN A 94 -2.88 4.16 -12.47
CA ASN A 94 -1.46 4.48 -12.64
C ASN A 94 -0.98 5.70 -11.83
N GLN A 95 -1.64 5.98 -10.71
CA GLN A 95 -1.37 7.14 -9.88
C GLN A 95 -0.27 6.84 -8.85
N GLU A 96 0.72 7.72 -8.75
CA GLU A 96 1.82 7.58 -7.78
C GLU A 96 1.32 7.87 -6.36
N ILE A 97 1.74 7.07 -5.39
CA ILE A 97 1.56 7.33 -3.97
C ILE A 97 2.88 7.81 -3.41
N GLN A 98 2.88 9.04 -2.89
CA GLN A 98 4.00 9.62 -2.17
C GLN A 98 3.76 9.48 -0.67
N VAL A 99 4.54 8.60 -0.02
CA VAL A 99 4.49 8.50 1.46
C VAL A 99 5.21 9.69 2.06
N MET A 100 4.54 10.38 2.98
CA MET A 100 5.00 11.65 3.54
C MET A 100 5.56 11.46 4.95
N ASN A 101 6.52 12.30 5.33
CA ASN A 101 6.96 12.40 6.72
C ASN A 101 5.91 13.17 7.52
N VAL A 102 5.21 12.47 8.41
CA VAL A 102 4.12 13.08 9.21
C VAL A 102 4.58 14.33 9.97
N ARG A 103 5.84 14.40 10.42
CA ARG A 103 6.36 15.54 11.20
C ARG A 103 6.51 16.82 10.38
N GLU A 104 6.54 16.71 9.06
CA GLU A 104 6.71 17.83 8.13
C GLU A 104 5.37 18.39 7.64
N LEU A 105 4.26 17.73 7.98
CA LEU A 105 2.93 18.16 7.55
C LEU A 105 2.41 19.33 8.40
N PRO A 106 1.85 20.39 7.78
CA PRO A 106 1.14 21.44 8.51
C PRO A 106 0.03 20.89 9.42
N GLU A 107 -0.68 19.85 8.97
CA GLU A 107 -1.77 19.17 9.68
C GLU A 107 -1.28 18.45 10.95
N TYR A 108 0.01 18.08 11.02
CA TYR A 108 0.61 17.50 12.20
C TYR A 108 0.61 18.46 13.39
N LYS A 109 0.62 19.78 13.16
CA LYS A 109 0.47 20.77 14.22
C LYS A 109 -0.92 20.74 14.87
N TYR A 110 -1.95 20.32 14.12
CA TYR A 110 -3.34 20.31 14.57
C TYR A 110 -3.76 18.94 15.11
N TYR A 111 -3.41 17.84 14.43
CA TYR A 111 -3.76 16.48 14.84
C TYR A 111 -2.71 15.84 15.77
N GLY A 112 -1.51 16.43 15.84
CA GLY A 112 -0.44 16.04 16.76
C GLY A 112 0.07 14.61 16.53
N GLN A 113 0.64 14.05 17.59
CA GLN A 113 1.22 12.69 17.64
C GLN A 113 0.22 11.57 17.33
N LYS A 114 -1.08 11.88 17.19
CA LYS A 114 -2.08 10.88 16.81
C LYS A 114 -1.98 10.51 15.33
N THR A 115 -1.35 11.33 14.49
CA THR A 115 -1.12 11.00 13.08
C THR A 115 0.06 10.04 12.97
N ILE A 116 -0.21 8.79 12.56
CA ILE A 116 0.79 7.72 12.52
C ILE A 116 1.33 7.44 11.13
N ALA A 117 0.59 7.82 10.09
CA ALA A 117 1.06 7.75 8.71
C ALA A 117 0.34 8.78 7.85
N ALA A 118 0.99 9.19 6.76
CA ALA A 118 0.39 10.06 5.78
C ALA A 118 0.92 9.75 4.38
N PHE A 119 0.08 9.96 3.37
CA PHE A 119 0.50 9.92 1.98
C PHE A 119 -0.29 10.90 1.14
N ASP A 120 0.27 11.27 -0.01
CA ASP A 120 -0.44 11.94 -1.07
C ASP A 120 -0.61 10.96 -2.24
N ASP A 121 -1.81 10.92 -2.81
CA ASP A 121 -2.05 10.23 -4.08
C ASP A 121 -2.23 11.22 -5.23
N ASN A 122 -2.07 12.54 -5.06
CA ASN A 122 -2.15 13.54 -6.13
C ASN A 122 -3.51 13.56 -6.85
N THR A 123 -4.62 13.19 -6.18
CA THR A 123 -5.98 13.27 -6.76
C THR A 123 -6.54 14.70 -6.78
N GLY A 124 -5.72 15.72 -6.56
CA GLY A 124 -6.16 17.10 -6.38
C GLY A 124 -6.83 17.37 -5.04
N ALA A 125 -6.78 16.41 -4.09
CA ALA A 125 -7.11 16.68 -2.70
C ALA A 125 -6.09 17.70 -2.17
N ALA A 126 -6.55 18.85 -1.66
CA ALA A 126 -5.68 19.92 -1.19
C ALA A 126 -5.02 19.61 0.17
N GLY A 127 -4.50 18.39 0.35
CA GLY A 127 -3.87 17.94 1.58
C GLY A 127 -3.59 16.44 1.60
N ALA A 128 -2.75 16.02 2.55
CA ALA A 128 -2.37 14.63 2.72
C ALA A 128 -3.54 13.75 3.21
N TRP A 129 -3.53 12.47 2.84
CA TRP A 129 -4.34 11.43 3.46
C TRP A 129 -3.69 11.00 4.76
N LEU A 130 -4.35 11.25 5.88
CA LEU A 130 -3.86 11.02 7.24
C LEU A 130 -4.48 9.77 7.85
N LEU A 131 -3.64 8.90 8.40
CA LEU A 131 -4.06 7.84 9.31
C LEU A 131 -3.89 8.32 10.74
N ILE A 132 -5.00 8.40 11.45
CA ILE A 132 -5.04 8.73 12.88
C ILE A 132 -5.07 7.41 13.68
N ALA A 133 -4.31 7.35 14.78
CA ALA A 133 -4.28 6.21 15.68
C ALA A 133 -5.70 5.82 16.12
N GLY A 134 -6.03 4.52 16.00
CA GLY A 134 -7.36 3.97 16.27
C GLY A 134 -8.28 3.84 15.04
N ASN A 135 -7.95 4.48 13.92
CA ASN A 135 -8.74 4.37 12.69
C ASN A 135 -8.41 3.10 11.88
N ASN A 136 -8.87 1.96 12.39
CA ASN A 136 -8.63 0.66 11.75
C ASN A 136 -9.52 0.42 10.51
N SER A 137 -10.73 1.02 10.48
CA SER A 137 -11.70 0.88 9.40
C SER A 137 -12.72 2.02 9.43
N ASP A 138 -13.27 2.39 8.28
CA ASP A 138 -14.38 3.36 8.20
C ASP A 138 -15.73 2.65 8.44
N SER A 139 -16.61 3.23 9.27
CA SER A 139 -17.93 2.66 9.59
C SER A 139 -18.88 2.58 8.39
N ARG A 140 -18.61 3.32 7.32
CA ARG A 140 -19.37 3.33 6.06
C ARG A 140 -18.93 2.21 5.12
N SER A 141 -17.90 1.45 5.47
CA SER A 141 -17.42 0.30 4.69
C SER A 141 -18.41 -0.85 4.72
N THR A 142 -18.77 -1.32 3.53
CA THR A 142 -19.73 -2.41 3.40
C THR A 142 -19.05 -3.78 3.37
N PRO A 143 -19.74 -4.86 3.76
CA PRO A 143 -19.22 -6.23 3.63
C PRO A 143 -18.76 -6.57 2.21
N ALA A 144 -19.48 -6.07 1.20
CA ALA A 144 -19.11 -6.26 -0.20
C ALA A 144 -17.77 -5.61 -0.54
N GLN A 145 -17.53 -4.37 -0.07
CA GLN A 145 -16.24 -3.69 -0.25
C GLN A 145 -15.11 -4.44 0.49
N ASN A 146 -15.36 -4.87 1.73
CA ASN A 146 -14.37 -5.60 2.53
C ASN A 146 -14.00 -6.94 1.87
N LYS A 147 -14.98 -7.66 1.32
CA LYS A 147 -14.74 -8.88 0.54
C LYS A 147 -13.80 -8.60 -0.65
N ARG A 148 -14.05 -7.53 -1.42
CA ARG A 148 -13.20 -7.16 -2.56
C ARG A 148 -11.78 -6.73 -2.13
N MET A 149 -11.62 -6.13 -0.95
CA MET A 149 -10.30 -5.85 -0.38
C MET A 149 -9.54 -7.14 -0.04
N GLN A 150 -10.21 -8.15 0.52
CA GLN A 150 -9.58 -9.45 0.76
C GLN A 150 -9.22 -10.18 -0.54
N GLU A 151 -10.11 -10.15 -1.55
CA GLU A 151 -9.82 -10.68 -2.89
C GLU A 151 -8.59 -9.99 -3.50
N CYS A 152 -8.51 -8.66 -3.40
CA CYS A 152 -7.35 -7.90 -3.83
C CYS A 152 -6.08 -8.41 -3.14
N ILE A 153 -6.07 -8.56 -1.81
CA ILE A 153 -4.90 -9.06 -1.06
C ILE A 153 -4.52 -10.49 -1.48
N ASN A 154 -5.50 -11.35 -1.74
CA ASN A 154 -5.24 -12.76 -2.05
C ASN A 154 -4.89 -13.01 -3.53
N THR A 155 -5.03 -12.01 -4.41
CA THR A 155 -4.68 -12.13 -5.84
C THR A 155 -3.17 -12.33 -6.06
N LYS A 156 -2.72 -12.95 -7.16
CA LYS A 156 -1.26 -13.09 -7.43
C LYS A 156 -0.67 -11.96 -8.28
N GLY A 157 -1.48 -11.27 -9.07
CA GLY A 157 -1.08 -10.14 -9.89
C GLY A 157 -1.79 -8.84 -9.52
N ASN A 158 -1.80 -7.91 -10.47
CA ASN A 158 -2.53 -6.65 -10.34
C ASN A 158 -4.03 -6.92 -10.21
N TYR A 159 -4.69 -6.12 -9.38
CA TYR A 159 -6.10 -6.21 -9.10
C TYR A 159 -6.72 -4.83 -9.25
N VAL A 160 -7.84 -4.74 -9.96
CA VAL A 160 -8.62 -3.51 -10.07
C VAL A 160 -10.10 -3.86 -10.11
N ARG A 161 -10.90 -3.20 -9.29
CA ARG A 161 -12.36 -3.32 -9.29
C ARG A 161 -13.02 -1.98 -9.04
N LYS A 162 -13.89 -1.56 -9.95
CA LYS A 162 -14.79 -0.41 -9.76
C LYS A 162 -16.14 -0.88 -9.23
N ILE A 163 -16.70 -0.17 -8.27
CA ILE A 163 -17.97 -0.47 -7.59
C ILE A 163 -18.74 0.83 -7.44
N LYS A 164 -20.06 0.78 -7.64
CA LYS A 164 -20.93 1.92 -7.33
C LYS A 164 -21.00 2.10 -5.81
N GLY A 165 -20.76 3.32 -5.33
CA GLY A 165 -20.97 3.67 -3.93
C GLY A 165 -22.41 4.09 -3.64
N ARG A 166 -22.67 4.48 -2.40
CA ARG A 166 -23.99 4.94 -1.94
C ARG A 166 -24.19 6.43 -2.19
N MET A 167 -25.43 6.89 -2.16
CA MET A 167 -25.71 8.32 -2.02
C MET A 167 -25.43 8.75 -0.58
N LEU A 168 -24.62 9.80 -0.39
CA LEU A 168 -24.35 10.37 0.92
C LEU A 168 -25.36 11.49 1.19
N GLN A 169 -26.41 11.26 1.96
CA GLN A 169 -27.28 12.37 2.36
C GLN A 169 -26.52 13.25 3.37
N GLY A 170 -26.39 14.54 3.07
CA GLY A 170 -25.81 15.51 3.99
C GLY A 170 -26.84 15.92 5.04
N GLN A 171 -26.53 15.72 6.32
CA GLN A 171 -26.97 16.67 7.35
C GLN A 171 -25.77 17.59 7.63
N PHE A 172 -26.00 18.88 7.46
CA PHE A 172 -25.12 19.94 7.95
C PHE A 172 -25.50 20.24 9.40
#